data_AF-D7FQD1-F1
#
_entry.id   AF-D7FQD1-F1
#
_cell.length_a   1.000
_cell.length_b   1.000
_cell.length_c   1.000
_cell.angle_alpha   90.00
_cell.angle_beta   90.00
_cell.angle_gamma   90.00
#
_symmetry.space_group_name_H-M   'P 1'
#
loop_
_entity.id
_entity.type
_entity.pdbx_description
1 polymer ?
#
loop_
_entity_poly.entity_id
_entity_poly.type
_entity_poly.pdbx_seq_one_letter_code
_entity_poly.pdbx_strand_id
1 'polypeptide(L)'
;MEPTSQRCSSCKTAKYCSRECQRRDWIVGGHKDRCRELARQREATDSEAALQGRSTVGIVSIFDQQVSNSIMSLEELPTAGGPGAQGWELCPVVNMLGVPLAIKKVSPCACHICLRGNSQIPEPRNQVATRLAIEPHNGLAPPKWQGGPHNHLGTVAVARTDLRDFTVEDWRVLDDYIYNTIFGVWGMEASERIQLLPRVCNSQAFARYTAAAGRSQEDEEEAAYGASFGGGFVG
;
A
#
# COMPACT_ATOMS: atom_id res chain seq x y z
N MET A 1 -29.47 7.73 46.75
CA MET A 1 -29.01 6.80 45.71
C MET A 1 -29.07 7.55 44.40
N GLU A 2 -27.93 7.80 43.76
CA GLU A 2 -27.93 8.47 42.45
C GLU A 2 -28.27 7.45 41.34
N PRO A 3 -29.13 7.81 40.37
CA PRO A 3 -29.47 6.93 39.26
C PRO A 3 -28.25 6.67 38.37
N THR A 4 -27.93 5.40 38.12
CA THR A 4 -26.81 5.03 37.24
C THR A 4 -27.21 5.19 35.78
N SER A 5 -26.58 6.16 35.09
CA SER A 5 -26.79 6.37 33.66
C SER A 5 -25.98 5.36 32.83
N GLN A 6 -26.64 4.52 32.04
CA GLN A 6 -26.01 3.58 31.10
C GLN A 6 -26.07 4.13 29.67
N ARG A 7 -24.99 3.97 28.90
CA ARG A 7 -24.95 4.31 27.47
C ARG A 7 -25.29 3.09 26.63
N CYS A 8 -25.92 3.30 25.48
CA CYS A 8 -26.10 2.23 24.49
C CYS A 8 -24.72 1.67 24.10
N SER A 9 -24.52 0.35 24.19
CA SER A 9 -23.22 -0.27 23.91
C SER A 9 -22.82 -0.21 22.43
N SER A 10 -23.80 -0.12 21.53
CA SER A 10 -23.57 -0.06 20.08
C SER A 10 -23.20 1.36 19.64
N CYS A 11 -24.12 2.33 19.73
CA CYS A 11 -23.85 3.69 19.25
C CYS A 11 -23.10 4.59 20.25
N LYS A 12 -23.03 4.21 21.55
CA LYS A 12 -22.42 4.97 22.66
C LYS A 12 -22.93 6.41 22.85
N THR A 13 -24.01 6.78 22.16
CA THR A 13 -24.54 8.15 22.09
C THR A 13 -25.73 8.35 23.01
N ALA A 14 -26.73 7.47 22.95
CA ALA A 14 -27.92 7.55 23.81
C ALA A 14 -27.61 7.12 25.25
N LYS A 15 -28.21 7.83 26.22
CA LYS A 15 -28.10 7.58 27.67
C LYS A 15 -29.46 7.20 28.24
N TYR A 16 -29.46 6.23 29.14
CA TYR A 16 -30.67 5.71 29.79
C TYR A 16 -30.43 5.56 31.29
N CYS A 17 -31.45 5.86 32.10
CA CYS A 17 -31.41 5.65 33.55
C CYS A 17 -31.54 4.17 33.96
N SER A 18 -32.03 3.31 33.06
CA SER A 18 -32.14 1.87 33.27
C SER A 18 -32.23 1.10 31.95
N ARG A 19 -32.08 -0.23 32.00
CA ARG A 19 -32.27 -1.11 30.85
C ARG A 19 -33.73 -1.14 30.37
N GLU A 20 -34.71 -0.98 31.24
CA GLU A 20 -36.12 -0.87 30.84
C GLU A 20 -36.37 0.36 29.96
N CYS A 21 -35.80 1.52 30.32
CA CYS A 21 -35.92 2.72 29.50
C CYS A 21 -35.23 2.56 28.14
N GLN A 22 -34.05 1.92 28.11
CA GLN A 22 -33.38 1.58 26.84
C GLN A 22 -34.26 0.67 25.97
N ARG A 23 -34.86 -0.39 26.54
CA ARG A 23 -35.72 -1.33 25.79
C ARG A 23 -36.99 -0.66 25.29
N ARG A 24 -37.60 0.23 26.08
CA ARG A 24 -38.79 0.98 25.67
C ARG A 24 -38.46 1.93 24.51
N ASP A 25 -37.36 2.66 24.58
CA ASP A 25 -36.90 3.53 23.49
C ASP A 25 -36.49 2.72 22.24
N TRP A 26 -35.99 1.50 22.42
CA TRP A 26 -35.68 0.58 21.32
C TRP A 26 -36.91 0.17 20.52
N ILE A 27 -38.03 -0.13 21.19
CA ILE A 27 -39.25 -0.66 20.56
C ILE A 27 -40.18 0.48 20.14
N VAL A 28 -40.43 1.44 21.03
CA VAL A 28 -41.45 2.48 20.86
C VAL A 28 -40.84 3.80 20.39
N GLY A 29 -39.64 4.12 20.87
CA GLY A 29 -38.97 5.39 20.57
C GLY A 29 -38.13 5.40 19.29
N GLY A 30 -38.08 4.29 18.55
CA GLY A 30 -37.33 4.20 17.30
C GLY A 30 -35.81 4.32 17.46
N HIS A 31 -35.25 3.98 18.63
CA HIS A 31 -33.79 4.00 18.79
C HIS A 31 -33.11 2.98 17.89
N LYS A 32 -33.76 1.86 17.54
CA LYS A 32 -33.17 0.82 16.68
C LYS A 32 -32.63 1.37 15.36
N ASP A 33 -33.41 2.20 14.67
CA ASP A 33 -33.03 2.73 13.37
C ASP A 33 -31.98 3.83 13.52
N ARG A 34 -32.18 4.74 14.50
CA ARG A 34 -31.21 5.79 14.84
C ARG A 34 -29.87 5.22 15.31
N CYS A 35 -29.87 4.10 16.02
CA CYS A 35 -28.67 3.45 16.54
C CYS A 35 -27.79 2.93 15.41
N ARG A 36 -28.39 2.37 14.34
CA ARG A 36 -27.65 1.91 13.15
C ARG A 36 -27.02 3.09 12.40
N GLU A 37 -27.77 4.15 12.22
CA GLU A 37 -27.27 5.36 11.54
C GLU A 37 -26.12 6.01 12.33
N LEU A 38 -26.29 6.17 13.65
CA LEU A 38 -25.24 6.71 14.51
C LEU A 38 -24.00 5.81 14.58
N ALA A 39 -24.18 4.48 14.53
CA ALA A 39 -23.05 3.55 14.46
C ALA A 39 -22.26 3.72 13.15
N ARG A 40 -22.96 3.84 12.01
CA ARG A 40 -22.32 4.10 10.70
C ARG A 40 -21.62 5.44 10.65
N GLN A 41 -22.26 6.50 11.15
CA GLN A 41 -21.64 7.82 11.22
C GLN A 41 -20.38 7.80 12.08
N ARG A 42 -20.41 7.06 13.18
CA ARG A 42 -19.23 6.90 14.04
C ARG A 42 -18.13 6.09 13.37
N GLU A 43 -18.44 5.03 12.65
CA GLU A 43 -17.45 4.32 11.82
C GLU A 43 -16.86 5.23 10.75
N ALA A 44 -17.66 6.08 10.11
CA ALA A 44 -17.18 7.07 9.15
C ALA A 44 -16.29 8.13 9.80
N THR A 45 -16.66 8.69 10.95
CA THR A 45 -15.83 9.68 11.66
C THR A 45 -14.60 9.06 12.30
N ASP A 46 -14.69 7.85 12.84
CA ASP A 46 -13.53 7.13 13.39
C ASP A 46 -12.56 6.77 12.24
N SER A 47 -13.08 6.48 11.04
CA SER A 47 -12.27 6.31 9.82
C SER A 47 -11.64 7.63 9.36
N GLU A 48 -12.41 8.72 9.31
CA GLU A 48 -11.93 10.05 8.90
C GLU A 48 -10.92 10.65 9.89
N ALA A 49 -11.16 10.49 11.20
CA ALA A 49 -10.22 10.87 12.25
C ALA A 49 -8.98 9.96 12.28
N ALA A 50 -9.11 8.67 11.96
CA ALA A 50 -7.96 7.79 11.75
C ALA A 50 -7.14 8.24 10.52
N LEU A 51 -7.80 8.73 9.46
CA LEU A 51 -7.13 9.32 8.29
C LEU A 51 -6.43 10.65 8.63
N GLN A 52 -7.03 11.50 9.48
CA GLN A 52 -6.42 12.77 9.90
C GLN A 52 -5.17 12.61 10.78
N GLY A 53 -4.89 11.40 11.28
CA GLY A 53 -3.67 11.07 12.05
C GLY A 53 -2.69 10.11 11.37
N ARG A 54 -3.00 9.61 10.15
CA ARG A 54 -2.19 8.60 9.46
C ARG A 54 -1.89 9.01 8.03
N SER A 55 -0.94 9.94 7.88
CA SER A 55 -0.30 10.23 6.59
C SER A 55 0.98 9.40 6.44
N THR A 56 0.87 8.08 6.38
CA THR A 56 1.97 7.25 5.89
C THR A 56 1.78 7.01 4.41
N VAL A 57 2.38 7.90 3.63
CA VAL A 57 2.53 7.72 2.19
C VAL A 57 3.91 7.13 1.96
N GLY A 58 4.02 5.90 1.48
CA GLY A 58 5.32 5.29 1.21
C GLY A 58 6.09 6.04 0.12
N ILE A 59 6.83 7.11 0.46
CA ILE A 59 7.75 7.75 -0.50
C ILE A 59 8.93 6.81 -0.69
N VAL A 60 8.84 6.01 -1.74
CA VAL A 60 9.96 5.21 -2.22
C VAL A 60 11.03 6.15 -2.79
N SER A 61 11.87 6.72 -1.94
CA SER A 61 13.07 7.43 -2.39
C SER A 61 14.10 6.42 -2.85
N ILE A 62 13.99 5.95 -4.09
CA ILE A 62 14.89 4.97 -4.72
C ILE A 62 16.24 5.64 -5.04
N PHE A 63 16.96 6.09 -4.03
CA PHE A 63 18.42 6.16 -4.15
C PHE A 63 18.93 4.80 -3.67
N ASP A 64 19.59 4.07 -4.57
CA ASP A 64 20.23 2.77 -4.27
C ASP A 64 19.28 1.63 -3.87
N GLN A 65 18.10 1.52 -4.50
CA GLN A 65 17.07 0.51 -4.16
C GLN A 65 16.56 0.58 -2.71
N GLN A 66 16.89 1.63 -1.97
CA GLN A 66 16.35 1.83 -0.64
C GLN A 66 14.92 2.34 -0.74
N VAL A 67 14.06 1.76 0.09
CA VAL A 67 12.67 2.18 0.24
C VAL A 67 12.54 2.67 1.66
N SER A 68 12.14 3.93 1.82
CA SER A 68 11.87 4.53 3.12
C SER A 68 10.40 4.93 3.19
N ASN A 69 9.85 4.95 4.40
CA ASN A 69 8.59 5.63 4.62
C ASN A 69 8.88 7.12 4.79
N SER A 70 8.02 7.98 4.26
CA SER A 70 8.05 9.40 4.55
C SER A 70 6.62 9.91 4.74
N ILE A 71 6.48 11.07 5.34
CA ILE A 71 5.17 11.68 5.56
C ILE A 71 5.01 12.75 4.48
N MET A 72 4.04 12.57 3.58
CA MET A 72 3.59 13.62 2.66
C MET A 72 2.31 14.25 3.18
N SER A 73 2.10 15.52 2.89
CA SER A 73 0.85 16.19 3.22
C SER A 73 -0.30 15.67 2.33
N LEU A 74 -1.54 15.68 2.85
CA LEU A 74 -2.73 15.28 2.09
C LEU A 74 -2.90 16.09 0.78
N GLU A 75 -2.44 17.33 0.77
CA GLU A 75 -2.51 18.25 -0.38
C GLU A 75 -1.60 17.83 -1.54
N GLU A 76 -0.54 17.08 -1.24
CA GLU A 76 0.42 16.55 -2.22
C GLU A 76 -0.01 15.19 -2.79
N LEU A 77 -1.09 14.59 -2.27
CA LEU A 77 -1.55 13.27 -2.68
C LEU A 77 -2.44 13.32 -3.94
N PRO A 78 -2.50 12.22 -4.71
CA PRO A 78 -3.28 12.14 -5.94
C PRO A 78 -4.81 12.26 -5.75
N THR A 79 -5.31 12.40 -4.52
CA THR A 79 -6.73 12.26 -4.16
C THR A 79 -7.62 13.46 -4.47
N ALA A 80 -7.07 14.65 -4.73
CA ALA A 80 -7.90 15.85 -4.92
C ALA A 80 -8.36 16.10 -6.38
N GLY A 81 -7.70 15.51 -7.39
CA GLY A 81 -8.00 15.81 -8.80
C GLY A 81 -7.99 14.62 -9.75
N GLY A 82 -7.85 13.40 -9.22
CA GLY A 82 -7.67 12.20 -10.02
C GLY A 82 -6.26 12.05 -10.62
N PRO A 83 -5.99 10.90 -11.26
CA PRO A 83 -4.70 10.65 -11.89
C PRO A 83 -4.43 11.67 -13.00
N GLY A 84 -3.31 12.38 -12.91
CA GLY A 84 -2.97 13.53 -13.75
C GLY A 84 -2.89 14.86 -12.99
N ALA A 85 -3.52 14.96 -11.82
CA ALA A 85 -3.36 16.12 -10.96
C ALA A 85 -1.93 16.16 -10.38
N GLN A 86 -1.27 17.33 -10.46
CA GLN A 86 0.03 17.59 -9.87
C GLN A 86 1.18 16.64 -10.29
N GLY A 87 1.08 16.02 -11.47
CA GLY A 87 2.13 15.13 -12.00
C GLY A 87 2.13 13.71 -11.45
N TRP A 88 1.05 13.28 -10.80
CA TRP A 88 0.82 11.87 -10.44
C TRP A 88 0.31 11.06 -11.62
N GLU A 89 0.82 9.85 -11.78
CA GLU A 89 0.42 8.91 -12.82
C GLU A 89 0.07 7.57 -12.18
N LEU A 90 -0.98 6.88 -12.65
CA LEU A 90 -1.30 5.54 -12.15
C LEU A 90 -0.21 4.55 -12.54
N CYS A 91 0.04 3.58 -11.65
CA CYS A 91 0.87 2.42 -11.91
C CYS A 91 -0.02 1.31 -12.52
N PRO A 92 -0.09 1.14 -13.85
CA PRO A 92 -1.20 0.41 -14.46
C PRO A 92 -1.20 -1.08 -14.13
N VAL A 93 -0.03 -1.73 -14.18
CA VAL A 93 0.16 -3.13 -13.77
C VAL A 93 -0.20 -3.33 -12.31
N VAL A 94 0.23 -2.43 -11.43
CA VAL A 94 -0.01 -2.56 -9.99
C VAL A 94 -1.50 -2.39 -9.67
N ASN A 95 -2.20 -1.51 -10.38
CA ASN A 95 -3.63 -1.34 -10.24
C ASN A 95 -4.40 -2.62 -10.66
N MET A 96 -3.91 -3.38 -11.64
CA MET A 96 -4.49 -4.69 -12.00
C MET A 96 -4.32 -5.74 -10.89
N LEU A 97 -3.31 -5.58 -10.03
CA LEU A 97 -3.11 -6.42 -8.84
C LEU A 97 -4.03 -6.01 -7.67
N GLY A 98 -4.89 -5.00 -7.85
CA GLY A 98 -5.78 -4.50 -6.80
C GLY A 98 -5.08 -3.63 -5.76
N VAL A 99 -3.87 -3.15 -6.06
CA VAL A 99 -3.15 -2.17 -5.24
C VAL A 99 -3.18 -0.84 -5.99
N PRO A 100 -4.04 0.11 -5.61
CA PRO A 100 -4.22 1.32 -6.40
C PRO A 100 -3.08 2.30 -6.11
N LEU A 101 -1.95 2.14 -6.81
CA LEU A 101 -0.78 3.01 -6.70
C LEU A 101 -0.73 4.07 -7.79
N ALA A 102 -0.21 5.24 -7.42
CA ALA A 102 0.27 6.27 -8.32
C ALA A 102 1.76 6.56 -8.05
N ILE A 103 2.45 7.04 -9.08
CA ILE A 103 3.86 7.42 -9.07
C ILE A 103 4.02 8.85 -9.57
N LYS A 104 4.96 9.59 -8.98
CA LYS A 104 5.31 10.97 -9.35
C LYS A 104 6.81 11.18 -9.28
N LYS A 105 7.37 11.95 -10.20
CA LYS A 105 8.76 12.43 -10.07
C LYS A 105 8.80 13.59 -9.09
N VAL A 106 9.54 13.44 -8.00
CA VAL A 106 9.68 14.48 -6.94
C VAL A 106 10.79 15.44 -7.28
N SER A 107 11.94 14.91 -7.71
CA SER A 107 13.07 15.72 -8.09
C SER A 107 13.81 15.05 -9.24
N PRO A 108 14.16 15.78 -10.32
CA PRO A 108 15.11 15.27 -11.29
C PRO A 108 16.42 14.94 -10.56
N CYS A 109 17.19 13.98 -11.09
CA CYS A 109 18.48 13.63 -10.51
C CYS A 109 19.41 14.87 -10.50
N ALA A 110 19.42 15.61 -9.39
CA ALA A 110 20.23 16.82 -9.20
C ALA A 110 21.64 16.50 -8.69
N CYS A 111 21.95 15.21 -8.57
CA CYS A 111 23.26 14.65 -8.31
C CYS A 111 24.28 15.24 -9.29
N HIS A 112 24.98 16.30 -8.86
CA HIS A 112 26.04 16.97 -9.61
C HIS A 112 27.18 15.99 -10.00
N ILE A 113 27.23 14.85 -9.31
CA ILE A 113 28.18 13.76 -9.50
C ILE A 113 27.79 12.88 -10.71
N CYS A 114 26.49 12.62 -10.88
CA CYS A 114 25.92 11.91 -12.03
C CYS A 114 26.14 12.73 -13.33
N LEU A 115 26.09 14.07 -13.20
CA LEU A 115 26.37 15.00 -14.31
C LEU A 115 27.86 15.19 -14.63
N ARG A 116 28.78 14.76 -13.76
CA ARG A 116 30.24 14.91 -13.94
C ARG A 116 30.98 13.63 -14.34
N GLY A 117 30.26 12.54 -14.62
CA GLY A 117 30.87 11.31 -15.15
C GLY A 117 31.87 10.63 -14.21
N ASN A 118 31.80 10.86 -12.90
CA ASN A 118 32.66 10.16 -11.96
C ASN A 118 32.14 8.72 -11.77
N SER A 119 32.80 7.77 -12.41
CA SER A 119 32.38 6.37 -12.59
C SER A 119 32.35 5.50 -11.33
N GLN A 120 32.48 6.09 -10.14
CA GLN A 120 32.53 5.36 -8.87
C GLN A 120 31.23 5.44 -8.05
N ILE A 121 30.24 6.25 -8.45
CA ILE A 121 28.93 6.21 -7.81
C ILE A 121 28.12 5.08 -8.44
N PRO A 122 27.57 4.15 -7.63
CA PRO A 122 26.64 3.15 -8.13
C PRO A 122 25.52 3.85 -8.89
N GLU A 123 25.36 3.52 -10.18
CA GLU A 123 24.28 4.08 -10.98
C GLU A 123 22.96 3.87 -10.23
N PRO A 124 22.18 4.94 -9.96
CA PRO A 124 20.93 4.79 -9.25
C PRO A 124 20.02 3.86 -10.05
N ARG A 125 19.82 2.65 -9.53
CA ARG A 125 19.02 1.60 -10.17
C ARG A 125 17.54 1.89 -9.98
N ASN A 126 17.02 2.85 -10.74
CA ASN A 126 15.59 3.18 -10.74
C ASN A 126 14.74 2.18 -11.53
N GLN A 127 15.18 0.91 -11.59
CA GLN A 127 14.44 -0.17 -12.21
C GLN A 127 13.09 -0.38 -11.54
N VAL A 128 12.99 -0.11 -10.23
CA VAL A 128 11.72 -0.12 -9.49
C VAL A 128 10.69 0.82 -10.12
N ALA A 129 11.04 2.10 -10.31
CA ALA A 129 10.12 3.07 -10.90
C ALA A 129 9.72 2.67 -12.32
N THR A 130 10.68 2.09 -13.06
CA THR A 130 10.42 1.51 -14.39
C THR A 130 9.39 0.39 -14.30
N ARG A 131 9.56 -0.56 -13.37
CA ARG A 131 8.65 -1.70 -13.14
C ARG A 131 7.24 -1.25 -12.75
N LEU A 132 7.12 -0.27 -11.87
CA LEU A 132 5.82 0.29 -11.45
C LEU A 132 5.05 0.95 -12.61
N ALA A 133 5.78 1.53 -13.56
CA ALA A 133 5.23 2.21 -14.71
C ALA A 133 5.03 1.30 -15.94
N ILE A 134 5.26 -0.02 -15.84
CA ILE A 134 5.06 -0.94 -16.96
C ILE A 134 3.61 -0.85 -17.45
N GLU A 135 3.44 -0.80 -18.77
CA GLU A 135 2.14 -0.92 -19.40
C GLU A 135 1.78 -2.40 -19.63
N PRO A 136 0.60 -2.87 -19.16
CA PRO A 136 0.22 -4.28 -19.23
C PRO A 136 0.22 -4.85 -20.64
N HIS A 137 -0.10 -4.02 -21.64
CA HIS A 137 -0.31 -4.46 -23.01
C HIS A 137 1.00 -4.79 -23.75
N ASN A 138 2.12 -4.17 -23.37
CA ASN A 138 3.40 -4.35 -24.06
C ASN A 138 4.55 -4.79 -23.13
N GLY A 139 4.37 -4.74 -21.81
CA GLY A 139 5.41 -5.09 -20.83
C GLY A 139 6.54 -4.07 -20.73
N LEU A 140 6.35 -2.87 -21.29
CA LEU A 140 7.32 -1.78 -21.29
C LEU A 140 6.77 -0.59 -20.51
N ALA A 141 7.63 0.07 -19.75
CA ALA A 141 7.30 1.37 -19.18
C ALA A 141 7.28 2.43 -20.30
N PRO A 142 6.50 3.52 -20.21
CA PRO A 142 6.60 4.64 -21.16
C PRO A 142 8.01 5.24 -21.18
N PRO A 143 8.49 5.85 -22.29
CA PRO A 143 9.86 6.36 -22.40
C PRO A 143 10.33 7.27 -21.26
N LYS A 144 9.42 8.10 -20.71
CA LYS A 144 9.70 8.96 -19.55
C LYS A 144 10.03 8.20 -18.26
N TRP A 145 9.70 6.90 -18.18
CA TRP A 145 9.94 5.99 -17.07
C TRP A 145 11.00 4.92 -17.40
N GLN A 146 11.60 4.92 -18.60
CA GLN A 146 12.62 3.94 -19.02
C GLN A 146 14.07 4.38 -18.68
N GLY A 147 14.26 5.50 -18.00
CA GLY A 147 15.59 6.01 -17.63
C GLY A 147 16.37 6.72 -18.75
N GLY A 148 16.13 6.42 -20.03
CA GLY A 148 16.81 7.09 -21.16
C GLY A 148 18.35 6.88 -21.21
N PRO A 149 19.08 7.57 -22.10
CA PRO A 149 20.53 7.39 -22.28
C PRO A 149 21.37 7.69 -21.03
N HIS A 150 20.81 8.45 -20.09
CA HIS A 150 21.45 8.83 -18.84
C HIS A 150 20.84 8.12 -17.63
N ASN A 151 19.92 7.17 -17.82
CA ASN A 151 19.38 6.26 -16.80
C ASN A 151 19.00 6.86 -15.43
N HIS A 152 18.53 8.11 -15.37
CA HIS A 152 18.32 8.80 -14.09
C HIS A 152 16.90 9.36 -13.97
N LEU A 153 15.97 8.54 -13.47
CA LEU A 153 14.60 9.01 -13.16
C LEU A 153 14.56 10.00 -11.99
N GLY A 154 15.65 10.12 -11.22
CA GLY A 154 15.73 10.93 -10.02
C GLY A 154 14.97 10.30 -8.85
N THR A 155 14.54 11.13 -7.90
CA THR A 155 13.69 10.69 -6.80
C THR A 155 12.25 10.62 -7.28
N VAL A 156 11.62 9.47 -7.05
CA VAL A 156 10.19 9.27 -7.28
C VAL A 156 9.46 9.18 -5.95
N ALA A 157 8.18 9.54 -5.94
CA ALA A 157 7.27 9.23 -4.86
C ALA A 157 6.24 8.23 -5.39
N VAL A 158 5.82 7.33 -4.52
CA VAL A 158 4.73 6.39 -4.78
C VAL A 158 3.70 6.60 -3.69
N ALA A 159 2.43 6.53 -4.04
CA ALA A 159 1.34 6.71 -3.10
C ALA A 159 0.16 5.83 -3.47
N ARG A 160 -0.54 5.31 -2.46
CA ARG A 160 -1.85 4.70 -2.67
C ARG A 160 -2.89 5.78 -2.94
N THR A 161 -3.70 5.59 -3.98
CA THR A 161 -4.79 6.51 -4.31
C THR A 161 -6.05 6.25 -3.47
N ASP A 162 -6.10 5.15 -2.72
CA ASP A 162 -7.19 4.83 -1.79
C ASP A 162 -6.89 5.24 -0.33
N LEU A 163 -5.80 5.99 -0.11
CA LEU A 163 -5.38 6.53 1.18
C LEU A 163 -5.13 5.49 2.27
N ARG A 164 -4.97 4.21 1.90
CA ARG A 164 -4.51 3.20 2.85
C ARG A 164 -3.00 3.30 3.04
N ASP A 165 -2.54 2.79 4.18
CA ASP A 165 -1.12 2.65 4.44
C ASP A 165 -0.47 1.73 3.40
N PHE A 166 0.78 2.05 3.06
CA PHE A 166 1.62 1.24 2.20
C PHE A 166 3.02 1.19 2.80
N THR A 167 3.29 0.10 3.50
CA THR A 167 4.53 -0.08 4.25
C THR A 167 5.70 -0.47 3.34
N VAL A 168 6.92 -0.39 3.87
CA VAL A 168 8.11 -0.93 3.20
C VAL A 168 7.96 -2.43 2.91
N GLU A 169 7.28 -3.17 3.79
CA GLU A 169 7.06 -4.60 3.60
C GLU A 169 6.05 -4.88 2.48
N ASP A 170 4.94 -4.13 2.44
CA ASP A 170 4.00 -4.21 1.31
C ASP A 170 4.70 -3.92 -0.02
N TRP A 171 5.63 -2.96 -0.01
CA TRP A 171 6.45 -2.65 -1.17
C TRP A 171 7.33 -3.84 -1.58
N ARG A 172 8.02 -4.49 -0.62
CA ARG A 172 8.94 -5.60 -0.91
C ARG A 172 8.21 -6.76 -1.55
N VAL A 173 7.07 -7.13 -0.98
CA VAL A 173 6.20 -8.19 -1.52
C VAL A 173 5.71 -7.82 -2.93
N LEU A 174 5.34 -6.55 -3.15
CA LEU A 174 4.91 -6.09 -4.46
C LEU A 174 6.04 -6.14 -5.51
N ASP A 175 7.21 -5.59 -5.21
CA ASP A 175 8.33 -5.55 -6.17
C ASP A 175 8.82 -6.95 -6.49
N ASP A 176 8.93 -7.80 -5.48
CA ASP A 176 9.30 -9.20 -5.64
C ASP A 176 8.29 -9.94 -6.53
N TYR A 177 7.00 -9.72 -6.33
CA TYR A 177 5.97 -10.29 -7.20
C TYR A 177 6.09 -9.82 -8.65
N ILE A 178 6.26 -8.51 -8.87
CA ILE A 178 6.41 -7.94 -10.21
C ILE A 178 7.65 -8.52 -10.89
N TYR A 179 8.78 -8.57 -10.18
CA TYR A 179 10.05 -9.02 -10.71
C TYR A 179 10.07 -10.53 -11.00
N ASN A 180 9.70 -11.36 -10.04
CA ASN A 180 9.79 -12.81 -10.18
C ASN A 180 8.64 -13.42 -10.98
N THR A 181 7.44 -12.84 -10.90
CA THR A 181 6.25 -13.44 -11.54
C THR A 181 5.92 -12.76 -12.85
N ILE A 182 5.72 -11.44 -12.86
CA ILE A 182 5.18 -10.75 -14.02
C ILE A 182 6.26 -10.53 -15.09
N PHE A 183 7.46 -10.11 -14.68
CA PHE A 183 8.57 -9.89 -15.60
C PHE A 183 9.03 -11.18 -16.28
N GLY A 184 9.01 -12.30 -15.57
CA GLY A 184 9.24 -13.62 -16.15
C GLY A 184 8.29 -13.93 -17.31
N VAL A 185 6.99 -13.59 -17.17
CA VAL A 185 5.99 -13.80 -18.23
C VAL A 185 6.18 -12.86 -19.42
N TRP A 186 6.64 -11.62 -19.21
CA TRP A 186 6.94 -10.71 -20.32
C TRP A 186 8.18 -11.12 -21.13
N GLY A 187 9.10 -11.88 -20.53
CA GLY A 187 10.22 -12.49 -21.25
C GLY A 187 9.84 -13.66 -22.15
N MET A 188 8.61 -14.17 -22.05
CA MET A 188 8.13 -15.31 -22.84
C MET A 188 7.68 -14.91 -24.25
N GLU A 189 7.53 -15.92 -25.11
CA GLU A 189 6.94 -15.78 -26.43
C GLU A 189 5.55 -15.16 -26.37
N ALA A 190 5.18 -14.39 -27.41
CA ALA A 190 3.94 -13.61 -27.40
C ALA A 190 2.69 -14.48 -27.18
N SER A 191 2.66 -15.68 -27.76
CA SER A 191 1.54 -16.62 -27.60
C SER A 191 1.38 -17.14 -26.17
N GLU A 192 2.50 -17.41 -25.48
CA GLU A 192 2.49 -17.89 -24.09
C GLU A 192 2.11 -16.76 -23.13
N ARG A 193 2.68 -15.58 -23.37
CA ARG A 193 2.39 -14.35 -22.61
C ARG A 193 0.91 -14.00 -22.63
N ILE A 194 0.25 -14.05 -23.79
CA ILE A 194 -1.19 -13.78 -23.92
C ILE A 194 -2.01 -14.72 -23.04
N GLN A 195 -1.58 -15.98 -22.88
CA GLN A 195 -2.30 -16.96 -22.06
C GLN A 195 -2.00 -16.81 -20.56
N LEU A 196 -0.76 -16.51 -20.20
CA LEU A 196 -0.31 -16.50 -18.80
C LEU A 196 -0.51 -15.15 -18.11
N LEU A 197 -0.37 -14.04 -18.82
CA LEU A 197 -0.41 -12.70 -18.21
C LEU A 197 -1.74 -12.44 -17.46
N PRO A 198 -2.93 -12.77 -17.99
CA PRO A 198 -4.18 -12.59 -17.24
C PRO A 198 -4.25 -13.45 -15.96
N ARG A 199 -3.53 -14.58 -15.91
CA ARG A 199 -3.52 -15.49 -14.76
C ARG A 199 -2.66 -15.00 -13.61
N VAL A 200 -1.59 -14.25 -13.91
CA VAL A 200 -0.66 -13.70 -12.91
C VAL A 200 -0.86 -12.21 -12.66
N CYS A 201 -1.27 -11.43 -13.66
CA CYS A 201 -1.52 -10.00 -13.53
C CYS A 201 -2.99 -9.74 -13.14
N ASN A 202 -3.38 -10.23 -11.95
CA ASN A 202 -4.69 -9.95 -11.36
C ASN A 202 -4.62 -9.96 -9.83
N SER A 203 -5.61 -9.33 -9.19
CA SER A 203 -5.67 -9.18 -7.74
C SER A 203 -5.75 -10.50 -6.98
N GLN A 204 -6.41 -11.52 -7.51
CA GLN A 204 -6.50 -12.82 -6.83
C GLN A 204 -5.16 -13.55 -6.80
N ALA A 205 -4.39 -13.48 -7.89
CA ALA A 205 -3.06 -14.08 -7.97
C ALA A 205 -2.09 -13.39 -7.00
N PHE A 206 -2.10 -12.06 -6.96
CA PHE A 206 -1.29 -11.31 -6.02
C PHE A 206 -1.69 -11.54 -4.55
N ALA A 207 -2.99 -11.63 -4.25
CA ALA A 207 -3.46 -11.97 -2.90
C ALA A 207 -3.00 -13.36 -2.44
N ARG A 208 -3.02 -14.36 -3.33
CA ARG A 208 -2.46 -15.69 -3.03
C ARG A 208 -0.96 -15.64 -2.77
N TYR A 209 -0.23 -14.83 -3.55
CA TYR A 209 1.20 -14.64 -3.37
C TYR A 209 1.53 -14.03 -2.01
N THR A 210 0.87 -12.92 -1.67
CA THR A 210 1.05 -12.22 -0.39
C THR A 210 0.74 -13.14 0.79
N ALA A 211 -0.34 -13.92 0.71
CA ALA A 211 -0.68 -14.90 1.74
C ALA A 211 0.35 -16.04 1.87
N ALA A 212 1.09 -16.36 0.81
CA ALA A 212 2.16 -17.36 0.86
C ALA A 212 3.46 -16.78 1.42
N ALA A 213 3.83 -15.57 1.01
CA ALA A 213 5.02 -14.86 1.51
C ALA A 213 4.97 -14.63 3.02
N GLY A 214 3.80 -14.35 3.59
CA GLY A 214 3.64 -14.21 5.04
C GLY A 214 3.94 -15.50 5.80
N ARG A 215 3.58 -16.68 5.25
CA ARG A 215 3.83 -17.97 5.90
C ARG A 215 5.31 -18.34 5.92
N SER A 216 6.04 -18.09 4.83
CA SER A 216 7.48 -18.40 4.77
C SER A 216 8.29 -17.60 5.79
N GLN A 217 7.89 -16.35 6.07
CA GLN A 217 8.58 -15.54 7.07
C GLN A 217 8.30 -16.04 8.49
N GLU A 218 7.05 -16.42 8.80
CA GLU A 218 6.70 -17.03 10.10
C GLU A 218 7.44 -18.36 10.31
N ASP A 219 7.50 -19.22 9.28
CA ASP A 219 8.22 -20.50 9.33
C ASP A 219 9.74 -20.29 9.54
N GLU A 220 10.34 -19.28 8.89
CA GLU A 220 11.76 -18.93 9.07
C GLU A 220 12.05 -18.33 10.45
N GLU A 221 11.18 -17.45 10.96
CA GLU A 221 11.29 -16.88 12.31
C GLU A 221 11.11 -17.96 13.39
N GLU A 222 10.16 -18.88 13.22
CA GLU A 222 9.95 -20.02 14.12
C GLU A 222 11.16 -20.97 14.11
N ALA A 223 11.71 -21.26 12.93
CA ALA A 223 12.94 -22.05 12.80
C ALA A 223 14.15 -21.37 13.46
N ALA A 224 14.30 -20.05 13.30
CA ALA A 224 15.38 -19.28 13.93
C ALA A 224 15.23 -19.21 15.47
N TYR A 225 14.00 -19.08 15.97
CA TYR A 225 13.70 -19.10 17.40
C TYR A 225 13.95 -20.49 18.00
N GLY A 226 13.51 -21.56 17.33
CA GLY A 226 13.75 -22.94 17.75
C GLY A 226 15.24 -23.30 17.81
N ALA A 227 16.03 -22.84 16.84
CA ALA A 227 17.48 -23.03 16.81
C ALA A 227 18.22 -22.29 17.95
N SER A 228 17.69 -21.15 18.41
CA SER A 228 18.32 -20.33 19.46
C SER A 228 18.12 -20.86 20.87
N PHE A 229 17.08 -21.68 21.12
CA PHE A 229 16.75 -22.21 22.46
C PHE A 229 16.94 -23.72 22.62
N GLY A 230 17.20 -24.47 21.53
CA GLY A 230 17.43 -25.92 21.57
C GLY A 230 18.84 -26.38 21.96
N GLY A 231 19.77 -25.44 22.24
CA GLY A 231 21.21 -25.74 22.35
C GLY A 231 21.78 -26.03 23.74
N GLY A 232 20.99 -26.09 24.82
CA GLY A 232 21.58 -26.15 26.17
C GLY A 232 20.73 -26.80 27.24
N PHE A 233 20.71 -28.13 27.29
CA PHE A 233 20.72 -28.88 28.56
C PHE A 233 21.06 -30.36 28.30
N VAL A 234 22.35 -30.65 28.09
CA VAL A 234 22.89 -32.00 28.27
C VAL A 234 24.19 -31.82 29.03
N GLY A 235 24.15 -31.99 30.36
CA GLY A 235 25.29 -31.84 31.26
C GLY A 235 24.87 -31.43 32.65
#